data_AF-A0A530AJ92-F1
#
_entry.id   AF-A0A530AJ92-F1
#
_cell.length_a   1.000
_cell.length_b   1.000
_cell.length_c   1.000
_cell.angle_alpha   90.00
_cell.angle_beta   90.00
_cell.angle_gamma   90.00
#
_symmetry.space_group_name_H-M   'P 1'
#
loop_
_entity.id
_entity.type
_entity.pdbx_description
1 polymer ?
#
loop_
_entity_poly.entity_id
_entity_poly.type
_entity_poly.pdbx_seq_one_letter_code
_entity_poly.pdbx_strand_id
1 'polypeptide(L)' 'MRLGFSDRQMSDWFAEAGLDLEDSQEFEPRGGNEARLTVKLWLGRDRRLQIADPSNDSLPVRETA' A
#
# COMPACT_ATOMS: atom_id res chain seq x y z
N MET A 1 -18.27 9.50 -18.36
CA MET A 1 -17.56 8.20 -18.27
C MET A 1 -16.25 8.44 -17.51
N ARG A 2 -16.04 7.79 -16.36
CA ARG A 2 -14.75 7.81 -15.66
C ARG A 2 -13.88 6.71 -16.28
N LEU A 3 -12.74 7.05 -16.85
CA LEU A 3 -11.76 6.08 -17.33
C LEU A 3 -10.93 5.63 -16.11
N GLY A 4 -11.39 4.60 -15.41
CA GLY A 4 -10.67 4.08 -14.25
C GLY A 4 -11.51 3.14 -13.39
N PHE A 5 -10.83 2.48 -12.46
CA PHE A 5 -11.45 1.63 -11.45
C PHE A 5 -11.97 2.46 -10.28
N SER A 6 -13.05 1.99 -9.64
CA SER A 6 -13.54 2.59 -8.41
C SER A 6 -12.73 2.12 -7.20
N ASP A 7 -12.73 2.90 -6.11
CA ASP A 7 -12.09 2.51 -4.85
C ASP A 7 -12.60 1.19 -4.31
N ARG A 8 -13.91 0.95 -4.44
CA ARG A 8 -14.52 -0.32 -4.04
C ARG A 8 -13.94 -1.49 -4.83
N GLN A 9 -13.89 -1.36 -6.15
CA GLN A 9 -13.34 -2.41 -7.02
C GLN A 9 -11.87 -2.70 -6.70
N MET A 10 -11.05 -1.67 -6.46
CA MET A 10 -9.66 -1.85 -6.07
C MET A 10 -9.53 -2.47 -4.67
N SER A 11 -10.39 -2.09 -3.73
CA SER A 11 -10.42 -2.68 -2.38
C SER A 11 -10.73 -4.17 -2.41
N ASP A 12 -11.71 -4.58 -3.23
CA ASP A 12 -12.09 -5.98 -3.39
C ASP A 12 -10.90 -6.80 -3.94
N TRP A 13 -10.20 -6.28 -4.97
CA TRP A 13 -9.01 -6.93 -5.52
C TRP A 13 -7.82 -6.99 -4.56
N PHE A 14 -7.62 -5.95 -3.73
CA PHE A 14 -6.58 -5.97 -2.71
C PHE A 14 -6.87 -7.07 -1.68
N ALA A 15 -8.12 -7.17 -1.21
CA ALA A 15 -8.54 -8.20 -0.28
C ALA A 15 -8.38 -9.62 -0.86
N GLU A 16 -8.76 -9.83 -2.13
CA GLU A 16 -8.54 -11.09 -2.86
C GLU A 16 -7.05 -11.45 -2.96
N ALA A 17 -6.17 -10.46 -3.09
CA ALA A 17 -4.72 -10.63 -3.10
C ALA A 17 -4.10 -10.82 -1.68
N GLY A 18 -4.89 -10.70 -0.62
CA GLY A 18 -4.42 -10.75 0.76
C GLY A 18 -3.70 -9.46 1.21
N LEU A 19 -3.99 -8.34 0.57
CA LEU A 19 -3.48 -7.01 0.88
C LEU A 19 -4.58 -6.16 1.51
N ASP A 20 -4.22 -5.36 2.49
CA ASP A 20 -5.10 -4.29 2.97
C ASP A 20 -4.86 -3.03 2.15
N LEU A 21 -5.95 -2.40 1.70
CA LEU A 21 -5.86 -1.06 1.12
C LEU A 21 -5.67 -0.04 2.24
N GLU A 22 -4.48 0.56 2.29
CA GLU A 22 -4.08 1.48 3.36
C GLU A 22 -4.39 2.93 3.03
N ASP A 23 -4.10 3.34 1.79
CA ASP A 23 -4.28 4.71 1.35
C ASP A 23 -4.61 4.78 -0.14
N SER A 24 -5.24 5.88 -0.56
CA SER A 24 -5.47 6.19 -1.95
C SER A 24 -5.28 7.67 -2.22
N GLN A 25 -4.55 8.01 -3.28
CA GLN A 25 -4.24 9.38 -3.64
C GLN A 25 -4.62 9.67 -5.08
N GLU A 26 -5.33 10.77 -5.30
CA GLU A 26 -5.65 11.28 -6.62
C GLU A 26 -4.68 12.41 -7.00
N PHE A 27 -4.17 12.34 -8.23
CA PHE A 27 -3.25 13.30 -8.81
C PHE A 27 -3.95 14.00 -9.95
N GLU A 28 -4.20 15.29 -9.76
CA GLU A 28 -4.65 16.17 -10.83
C GLU A 28 -3.57 16.29 -11.92
N PRO A 29 -3.95 16.31 -13.20
CA PRO A 29 -3.00 16.41 -14.29
C PRO A 29 -2.17 17.70 -14.18
N ARG A 30 -0.85 17.54 -14.12
CA ARG A 30 0.10 18.65 -14.10
C ARG A 30 0.67 18.84 -15.50
N GLY A 31 0.01 19.63 -16.36
CA GLY A 31 0.53 19.91 -17.69
C GLY A 31 -0.45 20.63 -18.62
N GLY A 32 -0.71 21.92 -18.39
CA GLY A 32 -1.41 22.79 -19.33
C GLY A 32 -2.69 22.21 -19.95
N ASN A 33 -3.09 22.71 -21.13
CA ASN A 33 -4.35 22.34 -21.80
C ASN A 33 -4.37 20.89 -22.39
N GLU A 34 -3.26 20.16 -22.33
CA GLU A 34 -3.11 18.82 -22.92
C GLU A 34 -3.14 17.67 -21.91
N ALA A 35 -2.73 17.90 -20.66
CA ALA A 35 -2.86 16.89 -19.61
C ALA A 35 -4.30 16.89 -19.07
N ARG A 36 -5.08 15.86 -19.43
CA ARG A 36 -6.51 15.73 -19.06
C ARG A 36 -6.84 14.51 -18.21
N LEU A 37 -5.84 13.69 -17.89
CA LEU A 37 -6.05 12.43 -17.20
C LEU A 37 -5.68 12.55 -15.73
N THR A 38 -6.66 12.42 -14.85
CA THR A 38 -6.45 12.24 -13.42
C THR A 38 -5.89 10.84 -13.17
N VAL A 39 -4.78 10.76 -12.46
CA VAL A 39 -4.16 9.49 -12.06
C VAL A 39 -4.57 9.19 -10.63
N LYS A 40 -4.80 7.92 -10.30
CA LYS A 40 -5.07 7.47 -8.94
C LYS A 40 -4.08 6.39 -8.53
N LEU A 41 -3.50 6.54 -7.34
CA LEU A 41 -2.60 5.60 -6.69
C LEU A 41 -3.32 4.95 -5.51
N TRP A 42 -3.16 3.63 -5.36
CA TRP A 42 -3.66 2.85 -4.23
C TRP A 42 -2.48 2.15 -3.57
N LEU A 43 -2.31 2.32 -2.25
CA LEU A 43 -1.23 1.73 -1.47
C LEU A 43 -1.73 0.49 -0.71
N GLY A 44 -1.08 -0.65 -0.94
CA GLY A 44 -1.46 -1.93 -0.35
C GLY A 44 -0.43 -2.41 0.66
N ARG A 45 -0.89 -2.86 1.83
CA ARG A 45 -0.03 -3.47 2.85
C ARG A 45 -0.28 -4.97 2.95
N ASP A 46 0.78 -5.76 2.82
CA ASP A 46 0.74 -7.20 3.10
C ASP A 46 1.02 -7.46 4.59
N ARG A 47 0.01 -7.86 5.36
CA ARG A 47 0.20 -8.19 6.79
C ARG A 47 1.03 -9.45 7.02
N ARG A 48 1.18 -10.32 6.03
CA ARG A 48 1.94 -11.57 6.18
C ARG A 48 3.44 -11.30 6.30
N LEU A 49 3.91 -10.19 5.72
CA LEU A 49 5.31 -9.75 5.85
C LEU A 49 5.62 -9.12 7.22
N GLN A 50 4.62 -8.54 7.90
CA GLN A 50 4.81 -7.93 9.23
C GLN A 50 5.07 -8.97 10.33
N ILE A 51 4.73 -10.24 10.11
CA ILE A 51 4.96 -11.33 11.07
C ILE A 51 6.44 -11.76 11.09
N ALA A 52 7.24 -11.33 10.11
CA ALA A 52 8.67 -11.64 10.01
C ALA A 52 9.54 -10.42 10.34
N ASP A 53 9.45 -9.90 11.58
CA ASP A 53 10.53 -9.09 12.15
C ASP A 53 11.37 -9.99 13.10
N PRO A 54 12.53 -10.52 12.65
CA PRO A 54 13.43 -11.30 13.50
C PRO A 54 14.23 -10.41 14.47
N SER A 55 14.06 -9.09 14.48
CA SER A 55 14.90 -8.17 15.27
C SER A 55 14.54 -8.13 16.76
N ASN A 56 13.56 -8.93 17.23
CA ASN A 56 13.25 -9.04 18.65
C ASN A 56 13.91 -10.25 19.35
N ASP A 57 14.79 -11.00 18.67
CA ASP A 57 15.70 -11.92 19.35
C ASP A 57 16.87 -11.12 19.95
N SER A 58 16.54 -10.27 20.93
CA SER A 58 17.53 -9.67 21.82
C SER A 58 18.13 -10.80 22.65
N LEU A 59 19.20 -11.40 22.13
CA LEU A 59 20.00 -12.41 22.79
C LEU A 59 20.24 -12.00 24.26
N PRO A 60 19.93 -12.86 25.25
CA PRO A 60 20.17 -12.52 26.64
C PRO A 60 21.66 -12.30 26.85
N VAL A 61 22.02 -11.07 27.20
CA VAL A 61 23.37 -10.71 27.64
C VAL A 61 23.73 -11.60 28.83
N ARG A 62 24.54 -12.64 28.59
CA ARG A 62 25.21 -13.37 29.64
C ARG A 62 26.58 -12.73 29.85
N GLU A 63 26.58 -11.66 30.65
CA GLU A 63 27.76 -11.32 31.44
C GLU A 63 28.09 -12.55 32.29
N THR A 64 29.25 -13.16 32.04
CA THR A 64 29.86 -14.13 32.95
C THR A 64 31.27 -13.65 33.25
N ALA A 65 31.52 -13.51 34.55
CA ALA A 65 32.69 -12.94 35.20
C ALA A 65 34.01 -13.68 34.96
#